data_AF-A0A8T3NQ71-F1
#
_entry.id   AF-A0A8T3NQ71-F1
#
_cell.length_a   1.000
_cell.length_b   1.000
_cell.length_c   1.000
_cell.angle_alpha   90.00
_cell.angle_beta   90.00
_cell.angle_gamma   90.00
#
_symmetry.space_group_name_H-M   'P 1'
#
loop_
_entity.id
_entity.type
_entity.pdbx_description
1 polymer ?
#
loop_
_entity_poly.entity_id
_entity_poly.type
_entity_poly.pdbx_seq_one_letter_code
_entity_poly.pdbx_strand_id
1 'polypeptide(L)'
;MRHFEAAPAGDVHAVEGYCLAFRRADGAARGPIDERFRFYRNLDLWWSLVLRDEGPGALPRRAVAVELPVVRHEHRAWFATAARERERLSKRNFYRIIDRFGKRLDLVDGDQPPRGER
;
A
#
# COMPACT_ATOMS: atom_id res chain seq x y z
N MET A 1 17.33 1.47 0.01
CA MET A 1 16.16 1.13 0.87
C MET A 1 14.95 0.97 -0.04
N ARG A 2 14.13 -0.08 0.13
CA ARG A 2 12.89 -0.22 -0.66
C ARG A 2 11.96 0.94 -0.34
N HIS A 3 11.33 1.53 -1.36
CA HIS A 3 10.39 2.63 -1.24
C HIS A 3 9.36 2.54 -2.38
N PHE A 4 8.23 3.22 -2.23
CA PHE A 4 7.27 3.43 -3.31
C PHE A 4 7.45 4.82 -3.88
N GLU A 5 7.19 4.95 -5.17
CA GLU A 5 7.16 6.23 -5.89
C GLU A 5 5.77 6.46 -6.46
N ALA A 6 5.39 7.73 -6.63
CA ALA A 6 4.12 8.07 -7.25
C ALA A 6 4.13 7.66 -8.73
N ALA A 7 3.04 7.06 -9.18
CA ALA A 7 2.83 6.65 -10.56
C ALA A 7 1.64 7.41 -11.16
N PRO A 8 1.58 7.59 -12.49
CA PRO A 8 0.38 8.09 -13.16
C PRO A 8 -0.79 7.09 -13.00
N ALA A 9 -1.98 7.49 -13.46
CA ALA A 9 -3.12 6.58 -13.52
C ALA A 9 -2.81 5.33 -14.36
N GLY A 10 -3.36 4.19 -13.95
CA GLY A 10 -3.07 2.88 -14.54
C GLY A 10 -2.75 1.82 -13.49
N ASP A 11 -2.18 0.70 -13.95
CA ASP A 11 -1.77 -0.39 -13.05
C ASP A 11 -0.63 0.07 -12.14
N VAL A 12 -0.79 -0.17 -10.84
CA VAL A 12 0.18 0.19 -9.81
C VAL A 12 0.37 -0.95 -8.81
N HIS A 13 1.53 -0.97 -8.15
CA HIS A 13 1.82 -1.95 -7.10
C HIS A 13 1.03 -1.69 -5.81
N ALA A 14 0.68 -0.44 -5.52
CA ALA A 14 -0.16 -0.12 -4.37
C ALA A 14 -0.79 1.24 -4.59
N VAL A 15 -1.95 1.44 -3.97
CA VAL A 15 -2.63 2.74 -3.95
C VAL A 15 -2.38 3.40 -2.58
N GLU A 16 -1.92 4.64 -2.62
CA GLU A 16 -1.80 5.57 -1.48
C GLU A 16 -2.71 6.78 -1.73
N GLY A 17 -2.83 7.66 -0.74
CA GLY A 17 -3.48 8.97 -0.87
C GLY A 17 -4.67 9.13 0.07
N TYR A 18 -4.81 8.22 1.05
CA TYR A 18 -5.90 8.16 2.02
C TYR A 18 -7.28 7.96 1.35
N CYS A 19 -7.29 7.46 0.12
CA CYS A 19 -8.50 7.21 -0.67
C CYS A 19 -8.33 5.87 -1.41
N LEU A 20 -9.14 4.88 -1.04
CA LEU A 20 -9.09 3.55 -1.64
C LEU A 20 -10.53 3.00 -1.77
N ALA A 21 -10.85 2.48 -2.95
CA ALA A 21 -12.10 1.78 -3.21
C ALA A 21 -11.84 0.28 -3.36
N PHE A 22 -12.68 -0.54 -2.70
CA PHE A 22 -12.61 -2.00 -2.74
C PHE A 22 -13.97 -2.60 -2.39
N ARG A 23 -14.19 -3.88 -2.70
CA ARG A 23 -15.46 -4.55 -2.36
C ARG A 23 -15.58 -4.74 -0.86
N ARG A 24 -16.75 -4.46 -0.29
CA ARG A 24 -17.03 -4.70 1.14
C ARG A 24 -16.72 -6.14 1.57
N ALA A 25 -17.05 -7.12 0.73
CA ALA A 25 -16.78 -8.53 1.00
C ALA A 25 -15.28 -8.82 1.15
N ASP A 26 -14.42 -8.20 0.32
CA ASP A 26 -12.96 -8.34 0.45
C ASP A 26 -12.47 -7.73 1.77
N GLY A 27 -13.03 -6.58 2.17
CA GLY A 27 -12.72 -5.97 3.46
C GLY A 27 -13.10 -6.84 4.66
N ALA A 28 -14.27 -7.49 4.59
CA ALA A 28 -14.72 -8.43 5.62
C ALA A 28 -13.85 -9.70 5.67
N ALA A 29 -13.43 -10.21 4.51
CA ALA A 29 -12.65 -11.44 4.40
C ALA A 29 -11.18 -11.28 4.77
N ARG A 30 -10.58 -10.12 4.49
CA ARG A 30 -9.13 -9.87 4.64
C ARG A 30 -8.78 -9.04 5.87
N GLY A 31 -9.78 -8.43 6.50
CA GLY A 31 -9.63 -7.67 7.73
C GLY A 31 -9.31 -8.54 8.95
N PRO A 32 -9.11 -7.93 10.12
CA PRO A 32 -9.20 -6.50 10.38
C PRO A 32 -7.98 -5.70 9.88
N ILE A 33 -8.10 -4.38 9.89
CA ILE A 33 -6.96 -3.47 9.72
C ILE A 33 -6.00 -3.65 10.90
N ASP A 34 -4.68 -3.61 10.67
CA ASP A 34 -3.68 -3.70 11.74
C ASP A 34 -3.72 -2.45 12.63
N GLU A 35 -4.29 -2.59 13.82
CA GLU A 35 -4.44 -1.52 14.82
C GLU A 35 -3.11 -0.97 15.34
N ARG A 36 -1.98 -1.58 14.99
CA ARG A 36 -0.65 -1.05 15.33
C ARG A 36 -0.26 0.13 14.45
N PHE A 37 -1.01 0.44 13.40
CA PHE A 37 -0.96 1.72 12.68
C PHE A 37 -1.63 2.83 13.52
N ARG A 38 -0.86 3.42 14.44
CA ARG A 38 -1.30 4.56 15.27
C ARG A 38 -1.01 5.93 14.64
N PHE A 39 -0.38 5.93 13.48
CA PHE A 39 -0.12 7.12 12.66
C PHE A 39 -0.67 6.85 11.27
N TYR A 40 -1.29 7.85 10.65
CA TYR A 40 -2.10 7.70 9.43
C TYR A 40 -1.30 7.22 8.21
N ARG A 41 -0.03 7.61 8.10
CA ARG A 41 0.77 7.39 6.90
C ARG A 41 1.07 5.91 6.66
N ASN A 42 1.05 5.49 5.39
CA ASN A 42 1.31 4.13 4.91
C ASN A 42 0.27 3.06 5.30
N LEU A 43 -0.82 3.43 5.99
CA LEU A 43 -1.88 2.47 6.32
C LEU A 43 -2.63 2.03 5.05
N ASP A 44 -2.94 2.98 4.18
CA ASP A 44 -3.52 2.77 2.86
C ASP A 44 -2.63 1.92 1.95
N LEU A 45 -1.33 2.21 1.90
CA LEU A 45 -0.35 1.36 1.20
C LEU A 45 -0.36 -0.08 1.73
N TRP A 46 -0.30 -0.25 3.05
CA TRP A 46 -0.35 -1.57 3.68
C TRP A 46 -1.66 -2.29 3.34
N TRP A 47 -2.79 -1.61 3.44
CA TRP A 47 -4.09 -2.19 3.17
C TRP A 47 -4.29 -2.54 1.69
N SER A 48 -3.79 -1.70 0.78
CA SER A 48 -3.74 -2.01 -0.65
C SER A 48 -3.01 -3.32 -0.91
N LEU A 49 -1.87 -3.56 -0.25
CA LEU A 49 -1.13 -4.82 -0.39
C LEU A 49 -1.90 -6.00 0.23
N VAL A 50 -2.55 -5.82 1.39
CA VAL A 50 -3.42 -6.84 1.99
C VAL A 50 -4.54 -7.26 1.05
N LEU A 51 -5.17 -6.31 0.35
CA LEU A 51 -6.25 -6.59 -0.60
C LEU A 51 -5.75 -7.31 -1.86
N ARG A 52 -4.53 -7.03 -2.30
CA ARG A 52 -3.92 -7.65 -3.48
C ARG A 52 -3.39 -9.06 -3.22
N ASP A 53 -2.96 -9.34 -2.00
CA ASP A 53 -2.23 -10.55 -1.64
C ASP A 53 -3.10 -11.82 -1.71
N GLU A 54 -2.88 -12.70 -2.70
CA GLU A 54 -3.53 -14.02 -2.80
C GLU A 54 -2.69 -15.18 -2.21
N GLY A 55 -1.62 -14.86 -1.50
CA GLY A 55 -0.65 -15.83 -0.97
C GLY A 55 0.46 -16.20 -1.96
N PRO A 56 1.50 -16.91 -1.51
CA PRO A 56 2.64 -17.27 -2.35
C PRO A 56 2.24 -18.16 -3.53
N GLY A 57 2.75 -17.83 -4.73
CA GLY A 57 2.50 -18.61 -5.94
C GLY A 57 1.16 -18.34 -6.63
N ALA A 58 0.29 -17.53 -6.03
CA ALA A 58 -0.93 -17.04 -6.66
C ALA A 58 -0.70 -15.65 -7.25
N LEU A 59 -1.32 -15.37 -8.40
CA LEU A 59 -1.24 -14.05 -9.02
C LEU A 59 -1.95 -13.01 -8.14
N PRO A 60 -1.28 -11.93 -7.73
CA PRO A 60 -1.93 -10.88 -6.95
C PRO A 60 -3.08 -10.20 -7.69
N ARG A 61 -4.04 -9.68 -6.94
CA ARG A 61 -5.07 -8.81 -7.55
C ARG A 61 -4.43 -7.53 -8.09
N ARG A 62 -5.07 -6.98 -9.12
CA ARG A 62 -4.70 -5.68 -9.68
C ARG A 62 -5.07 -4.55 -8.72
N ALA A 63 -4.22 -3.53 -8.66
CA ALA A 63 -4.56 -2.22 -8.13
C ALA A 63 -4.39 -1.19 -9.24
N VAL A 64 -5.35 -0.28 -9.33
CA VAL A 64 -5.42 0.70 -10.42
C VAL A 64 -5.52 2.08 -9.80
N ALA A 65 -4.54 2.93 -10.10
CA ALA A 65 -4.63 4.35 -9.82
C ALA A 65 -5.58 4.99 -10.83
N VAL A 66 -6.57 5.73 -10.33
CA VAL A 66 -7.57 6.42 -11.15
C VAL A 66 -7.54 7.91 -10.86
N GLU A 67 -7.71 8.71 -11.90
CA GLU A 67 -7.90 10.15 -11.72
C GLU A 67 -9.31 10.39 -11.19
N LEU A 68 -9.41 11.19 -10.14
CA LEU A 68 -10.67 11.55 -9.50
C LEU A 68 -10.72 13.07 -9.36
N PRO A 69 -11.90 13.70 -9.55
CA PRO A 69 -12.09 15.14 -9.34
C PRO A 69 -12.17 15.45 -7.83
N VAL A 70 -11.14 15.09 -7.08
CA VAL A 70 -11.08 15.22 -5.62
C VAL A 70 -9.81 15.96 -5.21
N VAL A 71 -9.93 16.74 -4.13
CA VAL A 71 -8.81 17.50 -3.57
C VAL A 71 -8.31 16.78 -2.33
N ARG A 72 -7.02 16.45 -2.30
CA ARG A 72 -6.37 15.89 -1.11
C ARG A 72 -6.04 17.02 -0.13
N HIS A 73 -6.86 17.15 0.90
CA HIS A 73 -6.57 18.06 1.99
C HIS A 73 -5.42 17.54 2.86
N GLU A 74 -4.61 18.46 3.39
CA GLU A 74 -3.58 18.08 4.34
C GLU A 74 -4.19 17.50 5.62
N HIS A 75 -3.58 16.40 6.09
CA HIS A 75 -4.06 15.68 7.24
C HIS A 75 -3.71 16.45 8.53
N ARG A 76 -4.67 16.72 9.41
CA ARG A 76 -4.45 17.51 10.66
C ARG A 76 -3.26 17.03 11.50
N ALA A 77 -3.07 15.71 11.57
CA ALA A 77 -1.94 15.10 12.29
C ALA A 77 -0.56 15.53 11.77
N TRP A 78 -0.46 15.99 10.52
CA TRP A 78 0.78 16.52 9.94
C TRP A 78 1.25 17.79 10.66
N PHE A 79 0.37 18.77 10.85
CA PHE A 79 0.71 20.02 11.54
C PHE A 79 0.92 19.83 13.05
N ALA A 80 0.18 18.90 13.65
CA ALA A 80 0.28 18.62 15.09
C ALA A 80 1.55 17.83 15.47
N THR A 81 2.28 17.27 14.50
CA THR A 81 3.43 16.39 14.75
C THR A 81 4.70 17.01 14.17
N ALA A 82 5.76 17.17 14.96
CA ALA A 82 7.04 17.70 14.47
C ALA A 82 7.64 16.84 13.34
N ALA A 83 8.34 17.45 12.38
CA ALA A 83 8.83 16.77 11.17
C ALA A 83 9.65 15.49 11.45
N ARG A 84 10.58 15.56 12.39
CA ARG A 84 11.39 14.40 12.82
C ARG A 84 10.53 13.27 13.38
N GLU A 85 9.48 13.61 14.11
CA GLU A 85 8.56 12.62 14.67
C GLU A 85 7.67 12.02 13.59
N ARG A 86 7.21 12.82 12.62
CA ARG A 86 6.49 12.32 11.43
C ARG A 86 7.31 11.30 10.67
N GLU A 87 8.60 11.59 10.44
CA GLU A 87 9.51 10.68 9.75
C GLU A 87 9.70 9.38 10.53
N ARG A 88 9.96 9.47 11.84
CA ARG A 88 10.09 8.30 12.72
C ARG A 88 8.85 7.41 12.71
N LEU A 89 7.66 8.01 12.83
CA LEU A 89 6.39 7.30 12.81
C LEU A 89 6.08 6.70 11.42
N SER A 90 6.37 7.43 10.34
CA SER A 90 6.24 6.95 8.96
C SER A 90 7.15 5.76 8.71
N LYS A 91 8.42 5.84 9.14
CA LYS A 91 9.40 4.75 9.03
C LYS A 91 8.97 3.52 9.81
N ARG A 92 8.46 3.71 11.04
CA ARG A 92 7.90 2.60 11.85
C ARG A 92 6.74 1.91 11.14
N ASN A 93 5.81 2.67 10.54
CA ASN A 93 4.72 2.09 9.75
C ASN A 93 5.24 1.38 8.50
N PHE A 94 6.27 1.93 7.84
CA PHE A 94 6.87 1.32 6.66
C PHE A 94 7.54 -0.02 6.98
N TYR A 95 8.19 -0.16 8.15
CA TYR A 95 8.70 -1.47 8.59
C TYR A 95 7.60 -2.53 8.69
N ARG A 96 6.36 -2.17 9.06
CA ARG A 96 5.24 -3.14 9.06
C ARG A 96 4.94 -3.69 7.67
N ILE A 97 5.12 -2.87 6.63
CA ILE A 97 4.98 -3.29 5.23
C ILE A 97 6.12 -4.25 4.88
N ILE A 98 7.36 -3.90 5.20
CA ILE A 98 8.53 -4.73 4.91
C ILE A 98 8.47 -6.06 5.67
N ASP A 99 8.09 -6.05 6.93
CA ASP A 99 8.01 -7.26 7.77
C ASP A 99 6.99 -8.26 7.21
N ARG A 100 5.86 -7.78 6.70
CA ARG A 100 4.80 -8.63 6.14
C ARG A 100 5.04 -9.02 4.69
N PHE A 101 5.45 -8.08 3.84
CA PHE A 101 5.46 -8.23 2.39
C PHE A 101 6.85 -8.19 1.77
N GLY A 102 7.92 -7.98 2.53
CA GLY A 102 9.27 -7.80 1.99
C GLY A 102 9.80 -8.98 1.17
N LYS A 103 9.27 -10.18 1.41
CA LYS A 103 9.58 -11.40 0.65
C LYS A 103 8.66 -11.66 -0.55
N ARG A 104 7.59 -10.87 -0.70
CA ARG A 104 6.59 -11.01 -1.76
C ARG A 104 6.92 -10.13 -2.95
N LEU A 105 7.97 -10.53 -3.67
CA LEU A 105 8.41 -9.84 -4.89
C LEU A 105 7.32 -9.81 -5.96
N ASP A 106 6.49 -10.83 -6.03
CA ASP A 106 5.31 -10.91 -6.88
C ASP A 106 4.30 -9.76 -6.64
N LEU A 107 4.25 -9.17 -5.44
CA LEU A 107 3.42 -8.00 -5.17
C LEU A 107 4.03 -6.71 -5.73
N VAL A 108 5.34 -6.63 -5.94
CA VAL A 108 6.04 -5.36 -6.22
C VAL A 108 6.87 -5.36 -7.51
N ASP A 109 7.04 -6.51 -8.15
CA ASP A 109 7.80 -6.72 -9.39
C ASP A 109 6.91 -7.29 -10.52
N GLY A 110 5.59 -7.04 -10.45
CA GLY A 110 4.55 -7.77 -11.17
C GLY A 110 4.42 -7.53 -12.68
N ASP A 111 5.45 -7.03 -13.37
CA ASP A 111 5.40 -6.80 -14.83
C ASP A 111 6.56 -7.44 -15.61
N GLN A 112 7.28 -8.40 -15.03
CA GLN A 112 8.14 -9.26 -15.83
C GLN A 112 7.32 -10.48 -16.30
N PRO A 113 7.07 -10.65 -17.62
CA PRO A 113 6.52 -11.91 -18.11
C PRO A 113 7.45 -13.06 -17.69
N PRO A 114 6.93 -14.28 -17.49
CA PRO A 114 7.77 -15.41 -17.13
C PRO A 114 8.94 -15.49 -18.12
N ARG A 115 10.18 -15.50 -17.62
CA ARG A 115 11.33 -15.80 -18.47
C ARG A 115 11.11 -17.22 -18.98
N GLY A 116 10.65 -17.34 -20.22
CA GLY A 116 10.54 -18.62 -20.89
C GLY A 116 11.87 -19.35 -20.78
N GLU A 117 11.82 -20.56 -20.27
CA GLU A 117 12.92 -21.52 -20.37
C GLU A 117 13.22 -21.70 -21.87
N ARG A 118 14.47 -21.42 -22.25
CA ARG A 118 15.05 -21.86 -23.52
C ARG A 118 15.75 -23.18 -23.29
#